data_AF-A0A542YQN7-F1
#
_entry.id   AF-A0A542YQN7-F1
#
_cell.length_a   1.000
_cell.length_b   1.000
_cell.length_c   1.000
_cell.angle_alpha   90.00
_cell.angle_beta   90.00
_cell.angle_gamma   90.00
#
_symmetry.space_group_name_H-M   'P 1'
#
loop_
_entity.id
_entity.type
_entity.pdbx_description
1 polymer ?
#
loop_
_entity_poly.entity_id
_entity_poly.type
_entity_poly.pdbx_seq_one_letter_code
_entity_poly.pdbx_strand_id
1 'polypeptide(L)'
;MTAAGAGQPTEPTAGGTGRSGRALGWQIATVVLLIAAGVLAYLFFSQRDTGSSDVLGETAESSARAACTLIAQVPEDGFDMSAENNFPEVDRLAAAEALAYLAKDQDDQYAGLYTAIAEPRQVSVAMFAADTPEFAESLARANDACAEIAD
;
A
#
# COMPACT_ATOMS: atom_id res chain seq x y z
N MET A 1 -83.51 45.32 -37.33
CA MET A 1 -82.53 46.30 -37.86
C MET A 1 -81.15 45.86 -37.39
N THR A 2 -80.21 45.68 -38.33
CA THR A 2 -78.73 45.83 -38.22
C THR A 2 -77.99 45.21 -37.00
N ALA A 3 -76.84 44.55 -37.11
CA ALA A 3 -75.92 44.23 -38.20
C ALA A 3 -74.93 43.15 -37.71
N ALA A 4 -74.26 42.50 -38.68
CA ALA A 4 -72.86 42.03 -38.71
C ALA A 4 -72.04 42.16 -37.41
N GLY A 5 -71.28 41.15 -36.97
CA GLY A 5 -70.33 40.38 -37.76
C GLY A 5 -68.91 40.72 -37.29
N ALA A 6 -68.31 39.85 -36.49
CA ALA A 6 -66.88 39.78 -36.11
C ALA A 6 -66.76 38.44 -35.36
N GLY A 7 -65.83 37.51 -35.61
CA GLY A 7 -64.46 37.57 -36.06
C GLY A 7 -63.85 36.33 -35.41
N GLN A 8 -63.21 35.47 -36.21
CA GLN A 8 -62.83 34.10 -35.82
C GLN A 8 -61.83 34.03 -34.65
N PRO A 9 -61.84 32.93 -33.88
CA PRO A 9 -60.85 32.68 -32.84
C PRO A 9 -59.51 32.30 -33.47
N THR A 10 -58.49 33.13 -33.25
CA THR A 10 -57.09 32.74 -33.46
C THR A 10 -56.58 32.10 -32.18
N GLU A 11 -56.52 30.77 -32.17
CA GLU A 11 -55.71 30.04 -31.20
C GLU A 11 -54.24 30.42 -31.37
N PRO A 12 -53.50 30.71 -30.28
CA PRO A 12 -52.07 30.83 -30.35
C PRO A 12 -51.46 29.46 -30.63
N THR A 13 -50.91 29.31 -31.83
CA THR A 13 -49.98 28.27 -32.26
C THR A 13 -48.91 28.06 -31.19
N ALA A 14 -49.00 26.95 -30.46
CA ALA A 14 -47.97 26.48 -29.56
C ALA A 14 -46.72 26.14 -30.38
N GLY A 15 -45.75 27.07 -30.38
CA GLY A 15 -44.45 26.92 -31.01
C GLY A 15 -43.65 25.79 -30.38
N GLY A 16 -43.82 24.58 -30.91
CA GLY A 16 -42.94 23.45 -30.68
C GLY A 16 -41.68 23.58 -31.53
N THR A 17 -40.68 24.33 -31.06
CA THR A 17 -39.35 24.35 -31.67
C THR A 17 -38.28 24.45 -30.60
N GLY A 18 -37.39 23.44 -30.55
CA GLY A 18 -36.05 23.60 -29.98
C GLY A 18 -35.74 22.85 -28.69
N ARG A 19 -35.99 21.54 -28.61
CA ARG A 19 -35.45 20.71 -27.52
C ARG A 19 -34.93 19.33 -27.93
N SER A 20 -34.61 19.12 -29.21
CA SER A 20 -34.03 17.85 -29.68
C SER A 20 -32.49 17.80 -29.56
N GLY A 21 -31.79 18.94 -29.49
CA GLY A 21 -30.33 18.97 -29.34
C GLY A 21 -29.80 18.70 -27.93
N ARG A 22 -30.62 18.94 -26.89
CA ARG A 22 -30.25 18.67 -25.49
C ARG A 22 -30.43 17.20 -25.08
N ALA A 23 -31.31 16.47 -25.76
CA ALA A 23 -31.56 15.07 -25.46
C ALA A 23 -30.36 14.18 -25.87
N LEU A 24 -29.72 14.46 -27.01
CA LEU A 24 -28.58 13.68 -27.49
C LEU A 24 -27.35 13.86 -26.59
N GLY A 25 -27.05 15.11 -26.17
CA GLY A 25 -25.95 15.37 -25.24
C GLY A 25 -26.16 14.73 -23.87
N TRP A 26 -27.41 14.69 -23.39
CA TRP A 26 -27.75 14.04 -22.12
C TRP A 26 -27.63 12.52 -22.19
N GLN A 27 -28.00 11.93 -23.34
CA GLN A 27 -27.81 10.49 -23.59
C GLN A 27 -26.34 10.09 -23.69
N ILE A 28 -25.48 10.92 -24.29
CA ILE A 28 -24.04 10.64 -24.34
C ILE A 28 -23.44 10.76 -22.93
N ALA A 29 -23.82 11.78 -22.16
CA ALA A 29 -23.33 11.97 -20.80
C ALA A 29 -23.69 10.81 -19.86
N THR A 30 -24.92 10.27 -19.96
CA THR A 30 -25.32 9.11 -19.14
C THR A 30 -24.59 7.84 -19.53
N VAL A 31 -24.35 7.60 -20.82
CA VAL A 31 -23.55 6.44 -21.28
C VAL A 31 -22.11 6.53 -20.78
N VAL A 32 -21.46 7.69 -20.90
CA VAL A 32 -20.09 7.89 -20.40
C VAL A 32 -20.03 7.69 -18.88
N LEU A 33 -21.01 8.22 -18.13
CA LEU A 33 -21.06 8.09 -16.68
C LEU A 33 -21.31 6.64 -16.24
N LEU A 34 -22.12 5.88 -16.97
CA LEU A 34 -22.32 4.44 -16.71
C LEU A 34 -21.07 3.62 -17.01
N ILE A 35 -20.33 3.94 -18.09
CA ILE A 35 -19.06 3.28 -18.38
C ILE A 35 -18.04 3.62 -17.29
N ALA A 36 -17.92 4.88 -16.89
CA ALA A 36 -17.01 5.31 -15.83
C ALA A 36 -17.37 4.66 -14.48
N ALA A 37 -18.65 4.62 -14.12
CA ALA A 37 -19.12 3.95 -12.92
C ALA A 37 -18.89 2.43 -12.99
N GLY A 38 -19.08 1.82 -14.16
CA GLY A 38 -18.79 0.40 -14.39
C GLY A 38 -17.30 0.07 -14.27
N VAL A 39 -16.42 0.92 -14.80
CA VAL A 39 -14.96 0.78 -14.65
C VAL A 39 -14.56 0.99 -13.19
N LEU A 40 -15.11 1.99 -12.50
CA LEU A 40 -14.84 2.22 -11.07
C LEU A 40 -15.35 1.06 -10.20
N ALA A 41 -16.56 0.55 -10.48
CA ALA A 41 -17.10 -0.61 -9.78
C ALA A 41 -16.26 -1.86 -10.09
N TYR A 42 -15.83 -2.05 -11.34
CA TYR A 42 -14.94 -3.13 -11.73
C TYR A 42 -13.58 -3.02 -11.02
N LEU A 43 -12.97 -1.83 -10.96
CA LEU A 43 -11.72 -1.62 -10.24
C LEU A 43 -11.90 -1.85 -8.73
N PHE A 44 -13.03 -1.42 -8.16
CA PHE A 44 -13.32 -1.62 -6.74
C PHE A 44 -13.61 -3.08 -6.39
N PHE A 45 -14.36 -3.81 -7.22
CA PHE A 45 -14.61 -5.24 -7.05
C PHE A 45 -13.40 -6.09 -7.40
N SER A 46 -12.66 -5.77 -8.46
CA SER A 46 -11.41 -6.44 -8.76
C SER A 46 -10.39 -6.21 -7.64
N GLN A 47 -10.32 -5.03 -7.01
CA GLN A 47 -9.50 -4.85 -5.82
C GLN A 47 -9.99 -5.63 -4.59
N ARG A 48 -11.29 -5.94 -4.52
CA ARG A 48 -11.88 -6.75 -3.46
C ARG A 48 -11.67 -8.24 -3.67
N ASP A 49 -11.74 -8.72 -4.91
CA ASP A 49 -11.51 -10.11 -5.31
C ASP A 49 -10.01 -10.40 -5.49
N THR A 50 -9.18 -9.40 -5.78
CA THR A 50 -7.71 -9.48 -5.59
C THR A 50 -7.30 -9.33 -4.13
N GLY A 51 -8.25 -9.43 -3.19
CA GLY A 51 -7.99 -9.55 -1.75
C GLY A 51 -7.45 -10.91 -1.30
N SER A 52 -7.28 -11.88 -2.20
CA SER A 52 -6.65 -13.18 -1.93
C SER A 52 -6.49 -13.89 -3.29
N SER A 53 -5.34 -14.31 -3.83
CA SER A 53 -4.34 -15.15 -3.18
C SER A 53 -3.06 -15.31 -4.04
N ASP A 54 -2.76 -14.45 -5.03
CA ASP A 54 -1.69 -14.77 -6.01
C ASP A 54 -1.05 -13.56 -6.73
N VAL A 55 -1.01 -12.39 -6.09
CA VAL A 55 -0.22 -11.26 -6.58
C VAL A 55 0.81 -10.93 -5.49
N LEU A 56 1.94 -11.66 -5.53
CA LEU A 56 3.09 -11.52 -4.64
C LEU A 56 2.71 -11.67 -3.15
N GLY A 57 2.39 -12.90 -2.73
CA GLY A 57 2.25 -13.24 -1.32
C GLY A 57 3.56 -13.04 -0.56
N GLU A 58 3.86 -11.80 -0.15
CA GLU A 58 4.71 -11.54 1.00
C GLU A 58 3.94 -12.02 2.24
N THR A 59 3.97 -13.34 2.41
CA THR A 59 3.54 -14.00 3.64
C THR A 59 4.44 -13.55 4.78
N ALA A 60 3.97 -13.70 6.02
CA ALA A 60 4.78 -13.42 7.20
C ALA A 60 6.13 -14.16 7.14
N GLU A 61 6.12 -15.39 6.65
CA GLU A 61 7.32 -16.21 6.39
C GLU A 61 8.26 -15.58 5.36
N SER A 62 7.75 -15.04 4.25
CA SER A 62 8.56 -14.37 3.23
C SER A 62 9.24 -13.13 3.80
N SER A 63 8.50 -12.30 4.54
CA SER A 63 9.05 -11.10 5.20
C SER A 63 10.08 -11.48 6.28
N ALA A 64 9.80 -12.51 7.08
CA ALA A 64 10.73 -13.04 8.09
C ALA A 64 12.05 -13.52 7.44
N ARG A 65 11.98 -14.30 6.36
CA ARG A 65 13.17 -14.77 5.61
C ARG A 65 13.95 -13.62 4.99
N ALA A 66 13.27 -12.61 4.46
CA ALA A 66 13.91 -11.42 3.92
C ALA A 66 14.64 -10.64 5.02
N ALA A 67 14.03 -10.49 6.20
CA ALA A 67 14.67 -9.87 7.37
C ALA A 67 15.95 -10.62 7.77
N CYS A 68 15.89 -11.95 7.87
CA CYS A 68 17.05 -12.78 8.20
C CYS A 68 18.16 -12.72 7.14
N THR A 69 17.80 -12.62 5.86
CA THR A 69 18.77 -12.44 4.77
C THR A 69 19.53 -11.11 4.90
N LEU A 70 18.87 -10.06 5.38
CA LEU A 70 19.52 -8.78 5.65
C LEU A 70 20.39 -8.85 6.91
N ILE A 71 19.94 -9.50 7.98
CA ILE A 71 20.77 -9.70 9.18
C ILE A 71 22.05 -10.46 8.89
N ALA A 72 21.98 -11.53 8.08
CA ALA A 72 23.16 -12.32 7.69
C ALA A 72 24.19 -11.54 6.84
N GLN A 73 23.81 -10.38 6.29
CA GLN A 73 24.72 -9.49 5.54
C GLN A 73 25.35 -8.41 6.42
N VAL A 74 25.01 -8.33 7.71
CA VAL A 74 25.64 -7.41 8.65
C VAL A 74 26.97 -8.03 9.11
N PRO A 75 28.09 -7.28 9.10
CA PRO A 75 29.37 -7.81 9.58
C PRO A 75 29.30 -8.27 11.04
N GLU A 76 29.77 -9.48 11.31
CA GLU A 76 29.76 -10.06 12.66
C GLU A 76 30.64 -9.29 13.65
N ASP A 77 31.77 -8.75 13.16
CA ASP A 77 32.70 -7.94 13.94
C ASP A 77 32.23 -6.49 14.15
N GLY A 78 31.02 -6.16 13.66
CA GLY A 78 30.49 -4.81 13.72
C GLY A 78 30.97 -3.88 12.61
N PHE A 79 30.61 -2.61 12.71
CA PHE A 79 31.01 -1.57 11.76
C PHE A 79 31.12 -0.20 12.42
N ASP A 80 31.99 0.66 11.88
CA ASP A 80 32.15 2.04 12.35
C ASP A 80 31.01 2.92 11.82
N MET A 81 30.10 3.35 12.69
CA MET A 81 28.97 4.20 12.30
C MET A 81 29.38 5.62 11.86
N SER A 82 30.60 6.05 12.19
CA SER A 82 31.11 7.38 11.82
C SER A 82 31.73 7.42 10.42
N ALA A 83 32.06 6.27 9.85
CA ALA A 83 32.62 6.17 8.51
C ALA A 83 31.55 6.42 7.44
N GLU A 84 31.81 7.33 6.50
CA GLU A 84 30.89 7.67 5.40
C GLU A 84 30.45 6.48 4.54
N ASN A 85 31.17 5.36 4.58
CA ASN A 85 30.85 4.19 3.77
C ASN A 85 29.94 3.16 4.48
N ASN A 86 29.60 3.37 5.75
CA ASN A 86 28.86 2.38 6.56
C ASN A 86 27.38 2.70 6.78
N PHE A 87 26.86 3.78 6.17
CA PHE A 87 25.41 4.05 6.11
C PHE A 87 24.57 2.88 5.58
N PRO A 88 25.01 2.12 4.55
CA PRO A 88 24.25 0.96 4.08
C PRO A 88 23.97 -0.08 5.16
N GLU A 89 24.82 -0.18 6.19
CA GLU A 89 24.70 -1.24 7.19
C GLU A 89 23.67 -0.86 8.26
N VAL A 90 23.60 0.44 8.57
CA VAL A 90 22.51 1.02 9.36
C VAL A 90 21.17 0.86 8.64
N ASP A 91 21.13 1.14 7.33
CA ASP A 91 19.93 0.97 6.51
C ASP A 91 19.51 -0.49 6.43
N ARG A 92 20.47 -1.42 6.34
CA ARG A 92 20.22 -2.86 6.35
C ARG A 92 19.59 -3.32 7.65
N LEU A 93 20.09 -2.86 8.81
CA LEU A 93 19.49 -3.12 10.11
C LEU A 93 18.05 -2.56 10.21
N ALA A 94 17.83 -1.33 9.74
CA ALA A 94 16.50 -0.72 9.76
C ALA A 94 15.51 -1.46 8.84
N ALA A 95 15.96 -1.88 7.66
CA ALA A 95 15.15 -2.66 6.72
C ALA A 95 14.82 -4.06 7.28
N ALA A 96 15.78 -4.72 7.93
CA ALA A 96 15.55 -5.99 8.61
C ALA A 96 14.50 -5.85 9.73
N GLU A 97 14.61 -4.83 10.58
CA GLU A 97 13.62 -4.54 11.63
C GLU A 97 12.23 -4.30 11.03
N ALA A 98 12.11 -3.50 9.97
CA ALA A 98 10.83 -3.21 9.33
C ALA A 98 10.17 -4.47 8.73
N LEU A 99 10.95 -5.36 8.12
CA LEU A 99 10.46 -6.62 7.57
C LEU A 99 10.05 -7.61 8.67
N ALA A 100 10.83 -7.68 9.75
CA ALA A 100 10.48 -8.51 10.90
C ALA A 100 9.22 -7.99 11.61
N TYR A 101 9.06 -6.67 11.70
CA TYR A 101 7.83 -6.04 12.19
C TYR A 101 6.63 -6.40 11.31
N LEU A 102 6.78 -6.34 9.99
CA LEU A 102 5.72 -6.73 9.05
C LEU A 102 5.34 -8.20 9.21
N ALA A 103 6.32 -9.09 9.35
CA ALA A 103 6.06 -10.51 9.61
C ALA A 103 5.26 -10.71 10.91
N LYS A 104 5.63 -10.01 11.98
CA LYS A 104 4.90 -10.02 13.25
C LYS A 104 3.48 -9.46 13.11
N ASP A 105 3.30 -8.35 12.38
CA ASP A 105 1.98 -7.70 12.21
C ASP A 105 1.00 -8.61 11.45
N GLN A 106 1.53 -9.43 10.53
CA GLN A 106 0.76 -10.43 9.80
C GLN A 106 0.51 -11.71 10.61
N ASP A 107 1.48 -12.13 11.44
CA ASP A 107 1.39 -13.34 12.26
C ASP A 107 2.22 -13.21 13.56
N ASP A 108 1.52 -13.24 14.69
CA ASP A 108 2.10 -13.08 16.04
C ASP A 108 3.15 -14.13 16.39
N GLN A 109 3.22 -15.27 15.69
CA GLN A 109 4.28 -16.27 15.93
C GLN A 109 5.69 -15.70 15.69
N TYR A 110 5.83 -14.67 14.84
CA TYR A 110 7.10 -14.00 14.55
C TYR A 110 7.45 -12.88 15.54
N ALA A 111 6.67 -12.69 16.62
CA ALA A 111 6.95 -11.64 17.61
C ALA A 111 8.34 -11.79 18.26
N GLY A 112 8.78 -13.02 18.53
CA GLY A 112 10.11 -13.31 19.07
C GLY A 112 11.23 -12.92 18.09
N LEU A 113 11.06 -13.27 16.80
CA LEU A 113 11.99 -12.89 15.74
C LEU A 113 12.13 -11.36 15.62
N TYR A 114 11.01 -10.63 15.62
CA TYR A 114 11.03 -9.18 15.60
C TYR A 114 11.82 -8.59 16.77
N THR A 115 11.58 -9.07 17.99
CA THR A 115 12.32 -8.59 19.17
C THR A 115 13.82 -8.83 19.03
N ALA A 116 14.24 -10.00 18.55
CA ALA A 116 15.64 -10.32 18.34
C ALA A 116 16.28 -9.45 17.23
N ILE A 117 15.62 -9.28 16.08
CA ILE A 117 16.12 -8.48 14.95
C ILE A 117 16.16 -6.98 15.25
N ALA A 118 15.25 -6.46 16.08
CA ALA A 118 15.23 -5.04 16.44
C ALA A 118 16.38 -4.64 17.38
N GLU A 119 16.90 -5.59 18.16
CA GLU A 119 17.86 -5.30 19.24
C GLU A 119 19.22 -4.76 18.74
N PRO A 120 19.88 -5.31 17.71
CA PRO A 120 21.13 -4.76 17.18
C PRO A 120 21.04 -3.28 16.80
N ARG A 121 19.91 -2.85 16.22
CA ARG A 121 19.69 -1.44 15.90
C ARG A 121 19.50 -0.58 17.15
N GLN A 122 18.79 -1.09 18.16
CA GLN A 122 18.62 -0.37 19.42
C GLN A 122 19.96 -0.18 20.14
N VAL A 123 20.80 -1.22 20.18
CA VAL A 123 22.14 -1.17 20.76
C VAL A 123 23.00 -0.17 20.00
N SER A 124 23.05 -0.25 18.66
CA SER A 124 23.89 0.64 17.86
C SER A 124 23.48 2.11 17.98
N VAL A 125 22.17 2.41 18.01
CA VAL A 125 21.65 3.76 18.26
C VAL A 125 21.93 4.24 19.68
N ALA A 126 21.81 3.36 20.68
CA ALA A 126 22.04 3.73 22.08
C ALA A 126 23.52 4.01 22.38
N MET A 127 24.43 3.25 21.76
CA MET A 127 25.86 3.37 21.98
C MET A 127 26.56 4.29 20.97
N PHE A 128 25.87 4.67 19.89
CA PHE A 128 26.46 5.33 18.71
C PHE A 128 27.66 4.57 18.12
N ALA A 129 27.65 3.25 18.27
CA ALA A 129 28.72 2.34 17.89
C ALA A 129 28.15 0.95 17.60
N ALA A 130 28.68 0.26 16.60
CA ALA A 130 28.31 -1.12 16.26
C ALA A 130 29.49 -2.09 16.38
N ASP A 131 30.65 -1.64 16.87
CA ASP A 131 31.86 -2.44 17.14
C ASP A 131 32.00 -2.83 18.63
N THR A 132 30.86 -2.86 19.34
CA THR A 132 30.83 -3.16 20.78
C THR A 132 30.48 -4.62 21.05
N PRO A 133 30.93 -5.20 22.18
CA PRO A 133 30.51 -6.54 22.59
C PRO A 133 28.99 -6.71 22.66
N GLU A 134 28.29 -5.69 23.13
CA GLU A 134 26.82 -5.69 23.23
C GLU A 134 26.16 -5.78 21.85
N PHE A 135 26.74 -5.11 20.83
CA PHE A 135 26.24 -5.23 19.46
C PHE A 135 26.45 -6.65 18.93
N ALA A 136 27.65 -7.22 19.09
CA ALA A 136 27.95 -8.58 18.67
C ALA A 136 27.02 -9.62 19.35
N GLU A 137 26.78 -9.49 20.65
CA GLU A 137 25.84 -10.35 21.40
C GLU A 137 24.40 -10.21 20.92
N SER A 138 23.96 -8.99 20.58
CA SER A 138 22.62 -8.77 20.02
C SER A 138 22.49 -9.33 18.59
N LEU A 139 23.53 -9.21 17.77
CA LEU A 139 23.54 -9.73 16.40
C LEU A 139 23.57 -11.27 16.40
N ALA A 140 24.32 -11.89 17.32
CA ALA A 140 24.29 -13.33 17.52
C ALA A 140 22.88 -13.83 17.88
N ARG A 141 22.19 -13.16 18.81
CA ARG A 141 20.79 -13.50 19.15
C ARG A 141 19.83 -13.34 17.98
N ALA A 142 20.01 -12.32 17.15
CA ALA A 142 19.22 -12.15 15.92
C ALA A 142 19.47 -13.31 14.93
N ASN A 143 20.73 -13.72 14.75
CA ASN A 143 21.09 -14.86 13.91
C ASN A 143 20.55 -16.19 14.44
N ASP A 144 20.60 -16.42 15.76
CA ASP A 144 20.04 -17.63 16.40
C ASP A 144 18.53 -17.70 16.17
N ALA A 145 17.81 -16.60 16.37
CA ALA A 145 16.37 -16.52 16.08
C ALA A 145 16.06 -16.77 14.59
N CYS A 146 16.95 -16.33 13.69
CA CYS A 146 16.84 -16.61 12.27
C CYS A 146 17.11 -18.08 11.90
N ALA A 147 17.93 -18.79 12.67
CA ALA A 147 18.14 -20.22 12.47
C ALA A 147 16.90 -21.03 12.89
N GLU A 148 16.22 -20.65 13.98
CA GLU A 148 15.01 -21.33 14.46
C GLU A 148 13.85 -21.33 13.46
N ILE A 149 13.74 -20.31 12.60
CA ILE A 149 12.69 -20.24 11.57
C ILE A 149 13.05 -20.98 10.27
N ALA A 150 14.29 -21.45 10.13
CA ALA A 150 14.77 -22.14 8.94
C ALA A 150 14.56 -23.67 9.01
N ASP A 151 14.36 -24.20 10.22
CA ASP A 151 14.10 -25.61 10.53
C ASP A 151 12.61 -25.97 10.46
#